data_AF-A0A1G0FPH7-F1
#
_entry.id   AF-A0A1G0FPH7-F1
#
_cell.length_a   1.000
_cell.length_b   1.000
_cell.length_c   1.000
_cell.angle_alpha   90.00
_cell.angle_beta   90.00
_cell.angle_gamma   90.00
#
_symmetry.space_group_name_H-M   'P 1'
#
loop_
_entity.id
_entity.type
_entity.pdbx_description
1 polymer ?
#
loop_
_entity_poly.entity_id
_entity_poly.type
_entity_poly.pdbx_seq_one_letter_code
_entity_poly.pdbx_strand_id
1 'polypeptide(L)'
;MIDPSTNAQGIVHPGAEKPAMVTARAVMTLVNGILNVVWGLGVTVSIVLGTLGLGLLCAPITILPAILGVIEIVYAARLLATPAKPVRPSTTIAILEISAIVTGNVISLVVGIVALVFYADSSVRAYFARINEGSTLTAGAPAA
;
A
#
# COMPACT_ATOMS: atom_id res chain seq x y z
N MET A 1 23.87 -46.94 6.95
CA MET A 1 22.69 -46.36 7.63
C MET A 1 22.80 -44.86 7.44
N ILE A 2 22.16 -44.34 6.40
CA ILE A 2 22.23 -42.93 6.00
C ILE A 2 21.23 -42.18 6.88
N ASP A 3 21.71 -41.15 7.57
CA ASP A 3 20.90 -40.28 8.41
C ASP A 3 19.82 -39.56 7.56
N PRO A 4 18.52 -39.65 7.91
CA PRO A 4 17.43 -39.06 7.15
C PRO A 4 17.34 -37.52 7.22
N SER A 5 18.24 -36.83 7.93
CA SER A 5 18.22 -35.35 8.04
C SER A 5 18.88 -34.61 6.86
N THR A 6 19.59 -35.30 5.97
CA THR A 6 20.26 -34.68 4.79
C THR A 6 19.28 -34.17 3.72
N ASN A 7 17.98 -34.47 3.81
CA ASN A 7 16.95 -33.95 2.90
C ASN A 7 16.33 -32.61 3.32
N ALA A 8 16.81 -31.98 4.40
CA ALA A 8 16.32 -30.65 4.83
C ALA A 8 16.91 -29.47 4.01
N GLN A 9 17.79 -29.74 3.04
CA GLN A 9 18.33 -28.73 2.11
C GLN A 9 17.48 -28.54 0.84
N GLY A 10 16.27 -29.11 0.82
CA GLY A 10 15.30 -29.01 -0.26
C GLY A 10 14.30 -27.84 -0.16
N ILE A 11 14.53 -26.85 0.71
CA ILE A 11 13.81 -25.57 0.60
C ILE A 11 14.53 -24.68 -0.40
N VAL A 12 14.40 -25.06 -1.68
CA VAL A 12 14.08 -24.03 -2.66
C VAL A 12 12.83 -23.36 -2.07
N HIS A 13 12.90 -22.11 -1.63
CA HIS A 13 11.72 -21.25 -1.61
C HIS A 13 11.69 -20.62 -3.01
N PRO A 14 11.16 -21.31 -4.04
CA PRO A 14 10.96 -20.68 -5.33
C PRO A 14 9.97 -19.56 -5.07
N GLY A 15 10.45 -18.31 -5.12
CA GLY A 15 9.71 -17.06 -4.91
C GLY A 15 8.50 -17.18 -3.99
N ALA A 16 8.66 -16.90 -2.69
CA ALA A 16 7.59 -16.85 -1.69
C ALA A 16 6.23 -16.46 -2.32
N GLU A 17 5.36 -17.46 -2.49
CA GLU A 17 4.13 -17.31 -3.26
C GLU A 17 3.32 -16.17 -2.65
N LYS A 18 3.18 -15.08 -3.41
CA LYS A 18 2.58 -13.87 -2.92
C LYS A 18 1.08 -14.11 -2.76
N PRO A 19 0.50 -13.99 -1.55
CA PRO A 19 -0.91 -14.29 -1.36
C PRO A 19 -1.77 -13.44 -2.29
N ALA A 20 -2.80 -14.06 -2.90
CA ALA A 20 -3.69 -13.37 -3.82
C ALA A 20 -4.30 -12.10 -3.19
N MET A 21 -4.59 -12.12 -1.89
CA MET A 21 -5.08 -10.95 -1.13
C MET A 21 -4.06 -9.80 -1.08
N VAL A 22 -2.77 -10.08 -0.99
CA VAL A 22 -1.71 -9.05 -0.99
C VAL A 22 -1.59 -8.42 -2.37
N THR A 23 -1.67 -9.22 -3.43
CA THR A 23 -1.68 -8.71 -4.81
C THR A 23 -2.94 -7.91 -5.10
N ALA A 24 -4.10 -8.40 -4.67
CA ALA A 24 -5.37 -7.69 -4.75
C ALA A 24 -5.29 -6.33 -4.04
N ARG A 25 -4.76 -6.28 -2.80
CA ARG A 25 -4.53 -5.02 -2.08
C ARG A 25 -3.65 -4.06 -2.87
N ALA A 26 -2.55 -4.57 -3.40
CA ALA A 26 -1.60 -3.74 -4.13
C ALA A 26 -2.24 -3.10 -5.38
N VAL A 27 -3.02 -3.87 -6.15
CA VAL A 27 -3.73 -3.37 -7.34
C VAL A 27 -4.83 -2.38 -6.94
N MET A 28 -5.65 -2.71 -5.93
CA MET A 28 -6.71 -1.81 -5.45
C MET A 28 -6.15 -0.48 -4.96
N THR A 29 -5.08 -0.51 -4.17
CA THR A 29 -4.41 0.70 -3.69
C THR A 29 -3.77 1.49 -4.82
N LEU A 30 -3.22 0.84 -5.85
CA LEU A 30 -2.70 1.55 -7.03
C LEU A 30 -3.80 2.31 -7.77
N VAL A 31 -4.92 1.62 -8.04
CA VAL A 31 -6.08 2.22 -8.72
C VAL A 31 -6.66 3.36 -7.87
N ASN A 32 -6.84 3.14 -6.57
CA ASN A 32 -7.32 4.16 -5.65
C ASN A 32 -6.40 5.38 -5.62
N GLY A 33 -5.09 5.15 -5.58
CA GLY A 33 -4.10 6.23 -5.57
C GLY A 33 -4.15 7.10 -6.82
N ILE A 34 -4.32 6.48 -8.00
CA ILE A 34 -4.51 7.21 -9.26
C ILE A 34 -5.80 8.05 -9.20
N LEU A 35 -6.91 7.44 -8.77
CA LEU A 35 -8.20 8.13 -8.66
C LEU A 35 -8.14 9.29 -7.66
N ASN A 36 -7.45 9.11 -6.53
CA ASN A 36 -7.24 10.12 -5.50
C ASN A 36 -6.42 11.32 -6.02
N VAL A 37 -5.38 11.08 -6.82
CA VAL A 37 -4.61 12.16 -7.48
C VAL A 37 -5.48 12.92 -8.48
N VAL A 38 -6.18 12.21 -9.36
CA VAL A 38 -7.03 12.84 -10.39
C VAL A 38 -8.16 13.63 -9.75
N TRP A 39 -8.83 13.06 -8.73
CA TRP A 39 -9.91 13.71 -7.99
C TRP A 39 -9.41 14.93 -7.22
N GLY A 40 -8.35 14.80 -6.42
CA GLY A 40 -7.82 15.88 -5.60
C GLY A 40 -7.33 17.07 -6.43
N LEU A 41 -6.60 16.81 -7.52
CA LEU A 41 -6.17 17.86 -8.43
C LEU A 41 -7.36 18.46 -9.20
N GLY A 42 -8.27 17.62 -9.71
CA GLY A 42 -9.46 18.06 -10.44
C GLY A 42 -10.34 18.99 -9.61
N VAL A 43 -10.67 18.59 -8.38
CA VAL A 43 -11.48 19.41 -7.45
C VAL A 43 -10.75 20.69 -7.08
N THR A 44 -9.45 20.62 -6.77
CA THR A 44 -8.65 21.81 -6.42
C THR A 44 -8.61 22.81 -7.56
N VAL A 45 -8.30 22.36 -8.79
CA VAL A 45 -8.24 23.23 -9.98
C VAL A 45 -9.63 23.82 -10.28
N SER A 46 -10.69 23.00 -10.21
CA SER A 46 -12.05 23.44 -10.47
C SER A 46 -12.49 24.54 -9.50
N ILE A 47 -12.17 24.40 -8.21
CA ILE A 47 -12.52 25.39 -7.20
C ILE A 47 -11.67 26.65 -7.35
N VAL A 48 -10.35 26.53 -7.54
CA VAL A 48 -9.46 27.69 -7.72
C VAL A 48 -9.87 28.52 -8.94
N LEU A 49 -10.12 27.88 -10.09
CA LEU A 49 -10.55 28.58 -11.30
C LEU A 49 -11.98 29.12 -11.18
N GLY A 50 -12.91 28.34 -10.63
CA GLY A 50 -14.32 28.72 -10.47
C GLY A 50 -14.56 29.85 -9.47
N THR A 51 -13.60 30.11 -8.58
CA THR A 51 -13.69 31.16 -7.54
C THR A 51 -12.68 32.29 -7.75
N LEU A 52 -12.10 32.41 -8.95
CA LEU A 52 -11.11 33.44 -9.31
C LEU A 52 -9.93 33.52 -8.32
N GLY A 53 -9.49 32.36 -7.80
CA GLY A 53 -8.35 32.26 -6.89
C GLY A 53 -8.71 32.32 -5.40
N LEU A 54 -9.94 32.64 -5.00
CA LEU A 54 -10.37 32.58 -3.59
C LEU A 54 -10.33 31.14 -3.04
N GLY A 55 -10.53 30.17 -3.93
CA GLY A 55 -10.42 28.73 -3.68
C GLY A 55 -9.04 28.26 -3.26
N LEU A 56 -8.01 29.11 -3.36
CA LEU A 56 -6.69 28.79 -2.84
C LEU A 56 -6.70 28.65 -1.31
N LEU A 57 -7.66 29.28 -0.61
CA LEU A 57 -7.83 29.14 0.84
C LEU A 57 -8.29 27.72 1.24
N CYS A 58 -9.07 27.04 0.40
CA CYS A 58 -9.50 25.66 0.62
C CYS A 58 -8.62 24.62 -0.08
N ALA A 59 -7.60 25.04 -0.83
CA ALA A 59 -6.61 24.16 -1.43
C ALA A 59 -5.96 23.17 -0.45
N PRO A 60 -5.63 23.52 0.82
CA PRO A 60 -5.09 22.55 1.78
C PRO A 60 -6.03 21.37 2.06
N ILE A 61 -7.34 21.60 1.97
CA ILE A 61 -8.36 20.57 2.20
C ILE A 61 -8.53 19.70 0.95
N THR A 62 -8.49 20.30 -0.24
CA THR A 62 -8.75 19.59 -1.50
C THR A 62 -7.51 18.93 -2.10
N ILE A 63 -6.30 19.31 -1.64
CA ILE A 63 -5.02 18.68 -2.03
C ILE A 63 -4.72 17.40 -1.23
N LEU A 64 -5.32 17.25 -0.04
CA LEU A 64 -5.16 16.08 0.84
C LEU A 64 -5.36 14.74 0.11
N PRO A 65 -6.45 14.55 -0.69
CA PRO A 65 -6.62 13.35 -1.49
C PRO A 65 -5.48 13.11 -2.48
N ALA A 66 -4.93 14.16 -3.09
CA ALA A 66 -3.82 14.01 -4.03
C ALA A 66 -2.53 13.53 -3.34
N ILE A 67 -2.23 14.05 -2.15
CA ILE A 67 -1.07 13.61 -1.36
C ILE A 67 -1.24 12.15 -0.94
N LEU A 68 -2.43 11.79 -0.45
CA LEU A 68 -2.76 10.41 -0.11
C LEU A 68 -2.56 9.48 -1.31
N GLY A 69 -3.06 9.89 -2.48
CA GLY A 69 -2.95 9.09 -3.70
C GLY A 69 -1.50 8.83 -4.14
N VAL A 70 -0.61 9.81 -3.99
CA VAL A 70 0.83 9.60 -4.24
C VAL A 70 1.42 8.57 -3.28
N ILE A 71 1.07 8.63 -2.00
CA ILE A 71 1.55 7.67 -0.98
C ILE A 71 1.05 6.26 -1.31
N GLU A 72 -0.20 6.12 -1.75
CA GLU A 72 -0.81 4.85 -2.16
C GLU A 72 -0.12 4.25 -3.38
N ILE A 73 0.16 5.05 -4.41
CA ILE A 73 0.88 4.61 -5.60
C ILE A 73 2.27 4.08 -5.21
N VAL A 74 3.00 4.81 -4.36
CA VAL A 74 4.33 4.38 -3.89
C VAL A 74 4.22 3.09 -3.06
N TYR A 75 3.24 2.99 -2.17
CA TYR A 75 3.00 1.80 -1.37
C TYR A 75 2.70 0.58 -2.25
N ALA A 76 1.78 0.72 -3.20
CA ALA A 76 1.41 -0.32 -4.14
C ALA A 76 2.59 -0.74 -5.03
N ALA A 77 3.36 0.22 -5.54
CA ALA A 77 4.54 -0.05 -6.36
C ALA A 77 5.59 -0.87 -5.58
N ARG A 78 5.83 -0.54 -4.31
CA ARG A 78 6.73 -1.33 -3.45
C ARG A 78 6.18 -2.71 -3.15
N LEU A 79 4.86 -2.84 -2.98
CA LEU A 79 4.21 -4.12 -2.74
C LEU A 79 4.21 -5.02 -3.98
N LEU A 80 4.11 -4.46 -5.19
CA LEU A 80 4.16 -5.18 -6.48
C LEU A 80 5.58 -5.47 -6.98
N ALA A 81 6.60 -4.82 -6.42
CA ALA A 81 7.99 -5.02 -6.84
C ALA A 81 8.43 -6.49 -6.73
N THR A 82 9.24 -6.92 -7.69
CA THR A 82 9.91 -8.22 -7.68
C THR A 82 11.42 -7.98 -7.76
N PRO A 83 12.24 -8.34 -6.75
CA PRO A 83 11.86 -8.99 -5.49
C PRO A 83 11.02 -8.08 -4.57
N ALA A 84 10.21 -8.70 -3.70
CA ALA A 84 9.31 -7.98 -2.79
C ALA A 84 10.10 -7.00 -1.91
N LYS A 85 9.76 -5.70 -1.99
CA LYS A 85 10.40 -4.71 -1.13
C LYS A 85 9.79 -4.75 0.28
N PRO A 86 10.59 -4.54 1.32
CA PRO A 86 10.10 -4.52 2.70
C PRO A 86 9.12 -3.38 2.88
N VAL A 87 7.90 -3.71 3.30
CA VAL A 87 6.81 -2.77 3.58
C VAL A 87 6.00 -3.32 4.74
N ARG A 88 5.43 -2.42 5.55
CA ARG A 88 4.53 -2.80 6.65
C ARG A 88 3.07 -2.65 6.22
N PRO A 89 2.14 -3.44 6.77
CA PRO A 89 0.72 -3.11 6.68
C PRO A 89 0.52 -1.71 7.28
N SER A 90 -0.05 -0.79 6.52
CA SER A 90 -0.27 0.59 6.97
C SER A 90 -1.75 0.83 7.22
N THR A 91 -2.19 0.61 8.46
CA THR A 91 -3.55 0.96 8.91
C THR A 91 -3.80 2.46 8.77
N THR A 92 -2.75 3.29 8.89
CA THR A 92 -2.84 4.74 8.68
C THR A 92 -3.31 5.08 7.27
N ILE A 93 -2.81 4.39 6.23
CA ILE A 93 -3.28 4.59 4.85
C ILE A 93 -4.76 4.22 4.75
N ALA A 94 -5.17 3.10 5.33
CA ALA A 94 -6.58 2.67 5.30
C ALA A 94 -7.52 3.66 6.01
N ILE A 95 -7.10 4.25 7.13
CA ILE A 95 -7.88 5.28 7.84
C ILE A 95 -7.97 6.55 6.99
N LEU A 96 -6.88 6.96 6.34
CA LEU A 96 -6.88 8.11 5.45
C LEU A 96 -7.77 7.88 4.22
N GLU A 97 -7.78 6.66 3.66
CA GLU A 97 -8.71 6.24 2.60
C GLU A 97 -10.17 6.41 3.02
N ILE A 98 -10.52 6.00 4.25
CA ILE A 98 -11.86 6.18 4.84
C ILE A 98 -12.18 7.67 5.05
N SER A 99 -11.20 8.46 5.51
CA SER A 99 -11.38 9.89 5.75
C SER A 99 -11.61 10.71 4.46
N ALA A 100 -11.24 10.16 3.29
CA ALA A 100 -11.46 10.81 2.00
C ALA A 100 -12.94 11.09 1.68
N ILE A 101 -13.88 10.47 2.41
CA ILE A 101 -15.32 10.82 2.35
C ILE A 101 -15.58 12.30 2.67
N VAL A 102 -14.76 12.95 3.50
CA VAL A 102 -14.85 14.39 3.80
C VAL A 102 -14.70 15.24 2.55
N THR A 103 -13.98 14.73 1.55
CA THR A 103 -13.78 15.36 0.23
C THR A 103 -14.70 14.77 -0.85
N GLY A 104 -15.71 13.98 -0.45
CA GLY A 104 -16.68 13.35 -1.34
C GLY A 104 -16.20 12.09 -2.05
N ASN A 105 -15.01 11.55 -1.72
CA ASN A 105 -14.47 10.38 -2.40
C ASN A 105 -14.95 9.06 -1.77
N VAL A 106 -16.10 8.58 -2.24
CA VAL A 106 -16.74 7.34 -1.76
C VAL A 106 -16.00 6.09 -2.23
N ILE A 107 -15.28 6.14 -3.35
CA ILE A 107 -14.50 5.00 -3.85
C ILE A 107 -13.35 4.70 -2.88
N SER A 108 -12.62 5.75 -2.46
CA SER A 108 -11.53 5.64 -1.50
C SER A 108 -12.01 5.09 -0.15
N LEU A 109 -13.22 5.44 0.29
CA LEU A 109 -13.84 4.87 1.49
C LEU A 109 -13.94 3.34 1.41
N VAL A 110 -14.49 2.82 0.30
CA VAL A 110 -14.66 1.37 0.12
C VAL A 110 -13.30 0.66 0.10
N VAL A 111 -12.32 1.21 -0.61
CA VAL A 111 -10.96 0.64 -0.68
C VAL A 111 -10.31 0.60 0.70
N GLY A 112 -10.49 1.64 1.52
CA GLY A 112 -10.01 1.68 2.90
C GLY A 112 -10.63 0.61 3.80
N ILE A 113 -11.92 0.33 3.66
CA ILE A 113 -12.58 -0.75 4.42
C ILE A 113 -12.04 -2.12 4.00
N VAL A 114 -11.92 -2.37 2.69
CA VAL A 114 -11.36 -3.63 2.17
C VAL A 114 -9.91 -3.83 2.64
N ALA A 115 -9.13 -2.76 2.77
CA ALA A 115 -7.79 -2.79 3.38
C ALA A 115 -7.78 -3.44 4.76
N LEU A 116 -8.68 -2.98 5.63
CA LEU A 116 -8.75 -3.39 7.02
C LEU A 116 -9.13 -4.87 7.11
N VAL A 117 -10.05 -5.31 6.25
CA VAL A 117 -10.43 -6.71 6.13
C VAL A 117 -9.23 -7.56 5.70
N PHE A 118 -8.49 -7.15 4.66
CA PHE A 118 -7.30 -7.89 4.22
C PHE A 118 -6.18 -7.91 5.27
N TYR A 119 -6.00 -6.84 6.04
CA TYR A 119 -5.02 -6.80 7.14
C TYR A 119 -5.45 -7.61 8.37
N ALA A 120 -6.72 -7.98 8.49
CA ALA A 120 -7.19 -8.91 9.52
C ALA A 120 -6.82 -10.36 9.21
N ASP A 121 -6.55 -10.71 7.95
CA ASP A 121 -6.22 -12.07 7.52
C ASP A 121 -4.82 -12.51 7.98
N SER A 122 -4.72 -13.73 8.51
CA SER A 122 -3.47 -14.28 9.06
C SER A 122 -2.42 -14.57 7.99
N SER A 123 -2.82 -14.92 6.76
CA SER A 123 -1.91 -15.17 5.64
C SER A 123 -1.23 -13.87 5.18
N VAL A 124 -1.98 -12.77 5.18
CA VAL A 124 -1.46 -11.43 4.83
C VAL A 124 -0.45 -10.97 5.88
N ARG A 125 -0.77 -11.13 7.17
CA ARG A 125 0.15 -10.80 8.28
C ARG A 125 1.44 -11.63 8.21
N ALA A 126 1.33 -12.93 7.94
CA ALA A 126 2.48 -13.82 7.81
C ALA A 126 3.37 -13.42 6.61
N TYR A 127 2.78 -13.02 5.49
CA TYR A 127 3.55 -12.52 4.33
C TYR A 127 4.35 -11.26 4.69
N PHE A 128 3.72 -10.28 5.34
CA PHE A 128 4.41 -9.06 5.75
C PHE A 128 5.50 -9.32 6.79
N ALA A 129 5.32 -10.26 7.73
CA ALA A 129 6.38 -10.64 8.67
C ALA A 129 7.62 -11.16 7.94
N ARG A 130 7.46 -12.10 7.00
CA ARG A 130 8.56 -12.73 6.25
C ARG A 130 9.38 -11.74 5.43
N ILE A 131 8.74 -10.84 4.67
CA ILE A 131 9.47 -9.88 3.83
C ILE A 131 10.22 -8.83 4.68
N ASN A 132 9.75 -8.58 5.91
CA ASN A 132 10.41 -7.66 6.84
C ASN A 132 11.53 -8.35 7.63
N GLU A 133 11.39 -9.63 7.99
CA GLU A 133 12.45 -10.46 8.60
C GLU A 133 13.64 -10.65 7.65
N GLY A 134 13.40 -10.96 6.38
CA GLY A 134 14.46 -11.06 5.36
C GLY A 134 15.28 -9.76 5.22
N SER A 135 14.67 -8.62 5.51
CA SER A 135 15.36 -7.31 5.50
C SER A 135 16.33 -7.16 6.67
N THR A 136 15.93 -7.64 7.84
CA THR A 136 16.77 -7.54 9.06
C THR A 136 17.99 -8.45 8.99
N LEU A 137 17.88 -9.60 8.32
CA LEU A 137 18.99 -10.53 8.12
C LEU A 137 20.03 -9.97 7.12
N THR A 138 19.62 -9.23 6.09
CA THR A 138 20.54 -8.55 5.17
C THR A 138 21.17 -7.30 5.77
N ALA A 139 20.45 -6.55 6.61
CA ALA A 139 20.98 -5.36 7.28
C ALA A 139 21.99 -5.68 8.40
N GLY A 140 21.96 -6.90 8.94
CA GLY A 140 22.88 -7.39 9.98
C GLY A 140 24.04 -8.25 9.48
N ALA A 141 24.16 -8.51 8.17
CA ALA A 141 25.30 -9.23 7.63
C ALA A 141 26.55 -8.33 7.67
N PRO A 142 27.62 -8.70 8.42
CA PRO A 142 28.85 -7.93 8.43
C PRO A 142 29.43 -7.89 7.01
N ALA A 143 29.84 -6.69 6.57
CA ALA A 143 30.63 -6.53 5.36
C ALA A 143 31.91 -7.36 5.51
N ALA A 144 31.99 -8.46 4.77
CA ALA A 144 33.19 -9.28 4.63
C ALA A 144 34.15 -8.65 3.61
#